data_AF-A0A4Q0GJP5-F1
#
_entry.id   AF-A0A4Q0GJP5-F1
#
_cell.length_a   1.000
_cell.length_b   1.000
_cell.length_c   1.000
_cell.angle_alpha   90.00
_cell.angle_beta   90.00
_cell.angle_gamma   90.00
#
_symmetry.space_group_name_H-M   'P 1'
#
loop_
_entity.id
_entity.type
_entity.pdbx_description
1 polymer ?
#
loop_
_entity_poly.entity_id
_entity_poly.type
_entity_poly.pdbx_seq_one_letter_code
_entity_poly.pdbx_strand_id
1 'polypeptide(L)'
;MPFGEREDELWEAMKPRFKPRIVGDPNARYAKSIVNGIGAFAPRHNVAPTASAVRATLARVVHRTPEVLVKVTGRKKGAKHLAAHLDYIGRHGDIAIETRDGERITSKDDAHQIADEWSDPLYWRQGTSVSAVAMVFSMPAGTNPDKVRESVREAAERLIGDNHDYVLALHTDTPRPHVHLTVQAEGMDRKRFDPRREDLFRFREAFAEALRSRGVEAEATPRYTRGQGRAGTSMALTQLRARIRNGASRQPTNADLRQAREAMQIALGKAQQPALATKTRARWQDTKRRYEAAADRLDRTGNREDRQLAGDVRKFVQERAGIETVPDMMLRDAEKRVRDAQDRARTDPQPDRGVPRGTPPPPTRRR
;
A
#
# COMPACT_ATOMS: atom_id res chain seq x y z
N MET A 1 -2.57 19.19 -47.09
CA MET A 1 -1.64 19.68 -46.04
C MET A 1 -1.78 21.20 -45.97
N PRO A 2 -1.54 21.89 -44.84
CA PRO A 2 -2.27 21.91 -43.56
C PRO A 2 -2.30 23.33 -42.93
N PHE A 3 -2.96 23.51 -41.78
CA PHE A 3 -2.53 24.38 -40.67
C PHE A 3 -3.34 23.98 -39.43
N GLY A 4 -2.77 23.19 -38.52
CA GLY A 4 -3.43 22.77 -37.28
C GLY A 4 -3.14 21.32 -36.88
N GLU A 5 -2.89 20.44 -37.85
CA GLU A 5 -2.42 19.04 -37.72
C GLU A 5 -1.03 18.88 -37.04
N ARG A 6 -0.55 19.87 -36.28
CA ARG A 6 0.67 19.79 -35.45
C ARG A 6 0.42 20.05 -33.96
N GLU A 7 -0.83 20.25 -33.53
CA GLU A 7 -1.12 20.47 -32.10
C GLU A 7 -0.93 19.18 -31.29
N ASP A 8 -1.30 18.02 -31.86
CA ASP A 8 -1.10 16.71 -31.22
C ASP A 8 0.38 16.29 -31.17
N GLU A 9 1.20 16.71 -32.15
CA GLU A 9 2.65 16.46 -32.17
C GLU A 9 3.41 17.37 -31.19
N LEU A 10 2.98 18.63 -31.03
CA LEU A 10 3.49 19.55 -30.01
C LEU A 10 3.12 19.10 -28.59
N TRP A 11 1.96 18.45 -28.43
CA TRP A 11 1.49 17.93 -27.14
C TRP A 11 2.16 16.63 -26.72
N GLU A 12 2.68 15.84 -27.65
CA GLU A 12 3.55 14.69 -27.35
C GLU A 12 5.01 15.11 -27.09
N ALA A 13 5.50 16.20 -27.71
CA ALA A 13 6.86 16.70 -27.49
C ALA A 13 7.07 17.41 -26.13
N MET A 14 6.01 17.96 -25.52
CA MET A 14 6.09 18.78 -24.30
C MET A 14 5.70 18.08 -23.01
N LYS A 15 5.39 16.77 -23.03
CA LYS A 15 5.22 16.02 -21.78
C LYS A 15 6.56 15.91 -21.06
N PRO A 16 6.67 16.34 -19.79
CA PRO A 16 7.86 16.06 -19.01
C PRO A 16 8.02 14.54 -18.97
N ARG A 17 9.11 14.04 -19.58
CA ARG A 17 9.53 12.64 -19.49
C ARG A 17 9.86 12.38 -18.02
N PHE A 18 8.83 12.00 -17.26
CA PHE A 18 9.01 11.52 -15.91
C PHE A 18 9.80 10.23 -16.02
N LYS A 19 11.13 10.33 -15.93
CA LYS A 19 12.00 9.17 -15.71
C LYS A 19 11.42 8.48 -14.48
N PRO A 20 10.89 7.25 -14.57
CA PRO A 20 10.64 6.50 -13.36
C PRO A 20 12.00 6.38 -12.69
N ARG A 21 12.19 7.03 -11.54
CA ARG A 21 13.30 6.68 -10.66
C ARG A 21 13.07 5.19 -10.36
N ILE A 22 13.84 4.33 -11.01
CA ILE A 22 13.99 2.93 -10.64
C ILE A 22 14.73 2.95 -9.31
N VAL A 23 14.04 3.35 -8.24
CA VAL A 23 14.49 3.08 -6.89
C VAL A 23 14.24 1.58 -6.75
N GLY A 24 15.30 0.81 -6.97
CA GLY A 24 15.31 -0.63 -6.71
C GLY A 24 14.66 -0.85 -5.35
N ASP A 25 13.66 -1.72 -5.30
CA ASP A 25 12.82 -1.91 -4.13
C ASP A 25 13.69 -2.16 -2.88
N PRO A 26 13.84 -1.19 -1.93
CA PRO A 26 14.63 -1.41 -0.72
C PRO A 26 14.09 -2.55 0.16
N ASN A 27 12.80 -2.92 0.03
CA ASN A 27 12.28 -4.10 0.72
C ASN A 27 12.74 -5.41 0.07
N ALA A 28 13.22 -5.40 -1.19
CA ALA A 28 13.79 -6.59 -1.83
C ALA A 28 15.08 -7.05 -1.15
N ARG A 29 15.85 -6.13 -0.56
CA ARG A 29 16.99 -6.46 0.31
C ARG A 29 16.51 -7.03 1.65
N TYR A 30 15.37 -6.55 2.16
CA TYR A 30 14.79 -6.99 3.43
C TYR A 30 14.07 -8.35 3.38
N ALA A 31 13.25 -8.69 2.38
CA ALA A 31 12.69 -10.06 2.34
C ALA A 31 13.73 -11.14 2.06
N LYS A 32 14.95 -10.78 1.63
CA LYS A 32 16.04 -11.74 1.65
C LYS A 32 16.39 -12.16 3.08
N SER A 33 16.19 -11.33 4.13
CA SER A 33 16.48 -11.69 5.53
C SER A 33 15.40 -12.57 6.18
N ILE A 34 14.12 -12.35 5.89
CA ILE A 34 13.02 -13.20 6.40
C ILE A 34 13.16 -14.63 5.89
N VAL A 35 13.76 -14.80 4.70
CA VAL A 35 13.74 -16.07 3.98
C VAL A 35 15.13 -16.73 3.87
N ASN A 36 16.21 -15.95 3.87
CA ASN A 36 17.57 -16.44 4.08
C ASN A 36 17.99 -15.96 5.47
N GLY A 37 17.93 -16.82 6.48
CA GLY A 37 18.41 -16.49 7.83
C GLY A 37 19.92 -16.22 7.96
N ILE A 38 20.61 -15.74 6.91
CA ILE A 38 22.04 -15.41 6.89
C ILE A 38 22.28 -14.36 5.77
N GLY A 39 22.55 -13.09 6.10
CA GLY A 39 22.94 -12.09 5.09
C GLY A 39 22.94 -10.62 5.56
N ALA A 40 24.11 -9.97 5.44
CA ALA A 40 24.50 -8.71 6.07
C ALA A 40 23.69 -7.46 5.64
N PHE A 41 22.79 -7.00 6.50
CA PHE A 41 22.45 -5.59 6.78
C PHE A 41 21.59 -5.59 8.06
N ALA A 42 22.25 -5.90 9.19
CA ALA A 42 21.69 -5.64 10.51
C ALA A 42 21.77 -4.12 10.78
N PRO A 43 20.74 -3.47 11.36
CA PRO A 43 21.00 -2.24 12.10
C PRO A 43 22.02 -2.54 13.19
N ARG A 44 22.90 -1.57 13.49
CA ARG A 44 23.99 -1.67 14.47
C ARG A 44 23.53 -1.82 15.93
N HIS A 45 22.32 -2.33 16.17
CA HIS A 45 21.87 -2.88 17.44
C HIS A 45 21.38 -4.32 17.24
N ASN A 46 22.39 -5.21 17.33
CA ASN A 46 22.45 -6.54 17.92
C ASN A 46 21.27 -7.51 17.81
N VAL A 47 21.47 -8.46 16.89
CA VAL A 47 21.34 -9.94 16.98
C VAL A 47 20.66 -10.45 15.72
N ALA A 48 21.34 -11.29 14.94
CA ALA A 48 20.71 -12.00 13.83
C ALA A 48 19.51 -12.77 14.37
N PRO A 49 18.33 -12.71 13.73
CA PRO A 49 17.13 -13.34 14.27
C PRO A 49 17.41 -14.82 14.53
N THR A 50 17.08 -15.28 15.73
CA THR A 50 17.29 -16.69 16.10
C THR A 50 16.48 -17.59 15.17
N ALA A 51 16.91 -18.84 15.01
CA ALA A 51 16.16 -19.82 14.23
C ALA A 51 14.69 -19.94 14.71
N SER A 52 14.46 -19.79 16.02
CA SER A 52 13.13 -19.74 16.62
C SER A 52 12.31 -18.51 16.17
N ALA A 53 12.91 -17.32 16.13
CA ALA A 53 12.24 -16.11 15.65
C ALA A 53 11.84 -16.21 14.18
N VAL A 54 12.72 -16.77 13.33
CA VAL A 54 12.42 -17.01 11.92
C VAL A 54 11.29 -18.04 11.75
N ARG A 55 11.32 -19.13 12.53
CA ARG A 55 10.26 -20.15 12.56
C ARG A 55 8.91 -19.53 12.94
N ALA A 56 8.88 -18.70 13.97
CA ALA A 56 7.66 -18.05 14.44
C ALA A 56 7.09 -17.07 13.39
N THR A 57 7.94 -16.30 12.71
CA THR A 57 7.52 -15.43 11.59
C THR A 57 6.95 -16.25 10.44
N LEU A 58 7.59 -17.36 10.08
CA LEU A 58 7.11 -18.27 9.04
C LEU A 58 5.71 -18.81 9.38
N ALA A 59 5.51 -19.29 10.61
CA ALA A 59 4.22 -19.76 11.10
C ALA A 59 3.15 -18.67 10.99
N ARG A 60 3.40 -17.45 11.48
CA ARG A 60 2.45 -16.33 11.40
C ARG A 60 2.06 -15.96 9.97
N VAL A 61 3.02 -15.96 9.05
CA VAL A 61 2.74 -15.68 7.63
C VAL A 61 1.83 -16.74 7.02
N VAL A 62 2.13 -18.01 7.29
CA VAL A 62 1.39 -19.16 6.73
C VAL A 62 -0.01 -19.27 7.34
N HIS A 63 -0.15 -19.00 8.64
CA HIS A 63 -1.42 -18.95 9.35
C HIS A 63 -2.22 -17.65 9.12
N ARG A 64 -1.68 -16.71 8.32
CA ARG A 64 -2.36 -15.46 7.94
C ARG A 64 -2.67 -14.55 9.12
N THR A 65 -1.76 -14.50 10.09
CA THR A 65 -1.80 -13.51 11.18
C THR A 65 -2.07 -12.10 10.62
N PRO A 66 -2.94 -11.31 11.25
CA PRO A 66 -3.24 -9.94 10.86
C PRO A 66 -1.99 -9.07 10.63
N GLU A 67 -2.02 -8.25 9.57
CA GLU A 67 -0.90 -7.38 9.21
C GLU A 67 -1.16 -5.95 9.71
N VAL A 68 -0.15 -5.38 10.39
CA VAL A 68 -0.22 -4.00 10.87
C VAL A 68 -0.17 -3.00 9.72
N LEU A 69 -0.83 -1.84 9.88
CA LEU A 69 -0.70 -0.72 8.96
C LEU A 69 0.00 0.46 9.66
N VAL A 70 1.08 0.94 9.05
CA VAL A 70 1.70 2.22 9.39
C VAL A 70 1.91 3.04 8.12
N LYS A 71 1.48 4.31 8.15
CA LYS A 71 1.66 5.26 7.04
C LYS A 71 1.84 6.69 7.54
N VAL A 72 2.58 7.49 6.77
CA VAL A 72 2.55 8.95 6.90
C VAL A 72 1.26 9.47 6.25
N THR A 73 0.50 10.29 6.97
CA THR A 73 -0.74 10.89 6.48
C THR A 73 -0.56 12.35 6.05
N GLY A 74 0.45 13.05 6.58
CA GLY A 74 0.73 14.42 6.17
C GLY A 74 1.94 15.03 6.86
N ARG A 75 2.30 16.22 6.41
CA ARG A 75 3.33 17.09 7.01
C ARG A 75 2.68 18.44 7.30
N LYS A 76 2.80 18.92 8.54
CA LYS A 76 2.17 20.16 8.99
C LYS A 76 3.19 21.28 8.95
N LYS A 77 2.85 22.40 8.32
CA LYS A 77 3.78 23.54 8.13
C LYS A 77 3.31 24.73 8.95
N GLY A 78 4.06 25.09 9.99
CA GLY A 78 3.71 26.17 10.91
C GLY A 78 2.55 25.85 11.86
N ALA A 79 2.38 26.73 12.86
CA ALA A 79 1.49 26.53 13.99
C ALA A 79 0.04 26.32 13.55
N LYS A 80 -0.47 27.18 12.67
CA LYS A 80 -1.85 27.08 12.16
C LYS A 80 -2.21 25.71 11.59
N HIS A 81 -1.33 25.10 10.79
CA HIS A 81 -1.59 23.77 10.22
C HIS A 81 -1.43 22.64 11.23
N LEU A 82 -0.57 22.81 12.23
CA LEU A 82 -0.39 21.86 13.32
C LEU A 82 -1.57 21.92 14.30
N ALA A 83 -1.97 23.11 14.75
CA ALA A 83 -3.15 23.33 15.60
C ALA A 83 -4.42 22.75 14.97
N ALA A 84 -4.69 23.04 13.69
CA ALA A 84 -5.82 22.45 12.98
C ALA A 84 -5.73 20.91 12.87
N HIS A 85 -4.52 20.34 12.87
CA HIS A 85 -4.35 18.90 12.91
C HIS A 85 -4.61 18.31 14.30
N LEU A 86 -4.11 18.98 15.35
CA LEU A 86 -4.32 18.58 16.73
C LEU A 86 -5.81 18.65 17.09
N ASP A 87 -6.50 19.72 16.71
CA ASP A 87 -7.97 19.84 16.77
C ASP A 87 -8.66 18.64 16.10
N TYR A 88 -8.22 18.25 14.89
CA TYR A 88 -8.81 17.13 14.16
C TYR A 88 -8.59 15.78 14.87
N ILE A 89 -7.38 15.49 15.35
CA ILE A 89 -7.10 14.20 16.01
C ILE A 89 -7.66 14.16 17.43
N GLY A 90 -7.78 15.30 18.11
CA GLY A 90 -8.45 15.41 19.40
C GLY A 90 -9.97 15.51 19.29
N ARG A 91 -10.54 15.52 18.07
CA ARG A 91 -11.97 15.76 17.82
C ARG A 91 -12.47 17.00 18.56
N HIS A 92 -11.71 18.08 18.49
CA HIS A 92 -11.98 19.35 19.18
C HIS A 92 -12.14 19.23 20.72
N GLY A 93 -11.52 18.22 21.33
CA GLY A 93 -11.51 17.99 22.78
C GLY A 93 -12.24 16.72 23.22
N ASP A 94 -13.02 16.08 22.34
CA ASP A 94 -13.75 14.85 22.66
C ASP A 94 -12.83 13.64 22.86
N ILE A 95 -11.62 13.68 22.27
CA ILE A 95 -10.59 12.64 22.39
C ILE A 95 -9.35 13.26 23.02
N ALA A 96 -8.92 12.72 24.17
CA ALA A 96 -7.67 13.11 24.79
C ALA A 96 -6.48 12.82 23.87
N ILE A 97 -5.63 13.83 23.70
CA ILE A 97 -4.33 13.73 23.08
C ILE A 97 -3.33 13.43 24.19
N GLU A 98 -2.54 12.39 24.04
CA GLU A 98 -1.54 11.99 25.03
C GLU A 98 -0.14 12.42 24.57
N THR A 99 0.64 13.06 25.44
CA THR A 99 2.02 13.47 25.15
C THR A 99 3.00 12.30 25.32
N ARG A 100 4.26 12.50 24.91
CA ARG A 100 5.36 11.55 25.14
C ARG A 100 5.50 11.12 26.61
N ASP A 101 5.24 12.03 27.54
CA ASP A 101 5.38 11.80 28.99
C ASP A 101 4.09 11.24 29.63
N GLY A 102 3.06 10.94 28.82
CA GLY A 102 1.81 10.34 29.27
C GLY A 102 0.77 11.34 29.80
N GLU A 103 1.04 12.64 29.69
CA GLU A 103 0.07 13.68 30.01
C GLU A 103 -1.10 13.66 29.03
N ARG A 104 -2.32 13.86 29.53
CA ARG A 104 -3.54 13.86 28.71
C ARG A 104 -4.05 15.28 28.51
N ILE A 105 -3.98 15.75 27.28
CA ILE A 105 -4.44 17.04 26.82
C ILE A 105 -5.85 16.90 26.26
N THR A 106 -6.80 17.57 26.88
CA THR A 106 -8.20 17.64 26.44
C THR A 106 -8.63 19.05 26.07
N SER A 107 -7.87 20.07 26.46
CA SER A 107 -8.19 21.46 26.13
C SER A 107 -7.65 21.83 24.76
N LYS A 108 -8.38 22.71 24.08
CA LYS A 108 -7.97 23.24 22.78
C LYS A 108 -6.76 24.16 22.92
N ASP A 109 -6.72 24.96 23.98
CA ASP A 109 -5.67 25.95 24.19
C ASP A 109 -4.32 25.27 24.44
N ASP A 110 -4.27 24.20 25.24
CA ASP A 110 -3.05 23.41 25.47
C ASP A 110 -2.56 22.75 24.16
N ALA A 111 -3.48 22.22 23.35
CA ALA A 111 -3.14 21.65 22.06
C ALA A 111 -2.59 22.72 21.09
N HIS A 112 -3.09 23.95 21.16
CA HIS A 112 -2.61 25.07 20.33
C HIS A 112 -1.26 25.57 20.83
N GLN A 113 -1.02 25.56 22.14
CA GLN A 113 0.28 25.87 22.73
C GLN A 113 1.36 24.91 22.21
N ILE A 114 1.13 23.59 22.19
CA ILE A 114 2.05 22.63 21.57
C ILE A 114 2.32 22.98 20.10
N ALA A 115 1.28 23.39 19.36
CA ALA A 115 1.43 23.74 17.97
C ALA A 115 2.32 24.97 17.76
N ASP A 116 2.22 25.97 18.64
CA ASP A 116 3.05 27.16 18.65
C ASP A 116 4.49 26.82 19.03
N GLU A 117 4.70 26.08 20.13
CA GLU A 117 6.02 25.64 20.60
C GLU A 117 6.78 24.83 19.55
N TRP A 118 6.12 23.88 18.88
CA TRP A 118 6.74 23.07 17.83
C TRP A 118 6.98 23.82 16.53
N SER A 119 6.38 25.00 16.38
CA SER A 119 6.48 25.84 15.18
C SER A 119 7.36 27.06 15.36
N ASP A 120 7.86 27.29 16.58
CA ASP A 120 8.70 28.44 16.88
C ASP A 120 9.92 28.45 15.95
N PRO A 121 10.08 29.47 15.11
CA PRO A 121 11.16 29.51 14.14
C PRO A 121 12.51 29.59 14.85
N LEU A 122 13.40 28.64 14.55
CA LEU A 122 14.82 28.81 14.83
C LEU A 122 15.30 30.13 14.22
N TYR A 123 15.95 30.98 15.03
CA TYR A 123 16.33 32.37 14.70
C TYR A 123 17.08 32.54 13.36
N TRP A 124 17.68 31.47 12.83
CA TRP A 124 18.47 31.47 11.60
C TRP A 124 17.72 31.03 10.33
N ARG A 125 16.40 30.77 10.38
CA ARG A 125 15.63 30.33 9.20
C ARG A 125 14.50 31.29 8.85
N GLN A 126 14.56 31.80 7.61
CA GLN A 126 13.46 32.50 6.94
C GLN A 126 12.54 31.47 6.24
N GLY A 127 11.28 31.39 6.65
CA GLY A 127 10.21 30.66 5.93
C GLY A 127 9.50 29.54 6.70
N THR A 128 8.28 29.17 6.26
CA THR A 128 7.42 28.16 6.90
C THR A 128 7.99 26.74 6.73
N SER A 129 8.61 26.21 7.78
CA SER A 129 9.14 24.84 7.81
C SER A 129 8.05 23.82 8.23
N VAL A 130 8.30 22.52 8.02
CA VAL A 130 7.39 21.46 8.47
C VAL A 130 7.49 21.31 9.98
N SER A 131 6.58 21.83 10.80
CA SER A 131 6.62 21.71 12.26
C SER A 131 6.45 20.26 12.75
N ALA A 132 5.65 19.45 12.04
CA ALA A 132 5.38 18.07 12.47
C ALA A 132 5.07 17.11 11.32
N VAL A 133 5.30 15.82 11.55
CA VAL A 133 4.93 14.73 10.66
C VAL A 133 3.81 13.91 11.29
N ALA A 134 2.69 13.78 10.58
CA ALA A 134 1.54 13.01 11.01
C ALA A 134 1.61 11.58 10.46
N MET A 135 1.46 10.61 11.34
CA MET A 135 1.46 9.17 11.06
C MET A 135 0.19 8.53 11.60
N VAL A 136 -0.21 7.40 11.02
CA VAL A 136 -1.31 6.57 11.50
C VAL A 136 -0.87 5.13 11.61
N PHE A 137 -1.16 4.53 12.76
CA PHE A 137 -1.01 3.12 13.09
C PHE A 137 -2.40 2.51 13.17
N SER A 138 -2.66 1.39 12.51
CA SER A 138 -4.01 0.81 12.46
C SER A 138 -3.97 -0.71 12.47
N MET A 139 -5.00 -1.29 13.09
CA MET A 139 -5.24 -2.73 13.13
C MET A 139 -6.60 -3.09 12.53
N PRO A 140 -6.79 -4.35 12.07
CA PRO A 140 -8.09 -4.83 11.65
C PRO A 140 -9.16 -4.74 12.75
N ALA A 141 -10.43 -4.77 12.32
CA ALA A 141 -11.59 -4.75 13.21
C ALA A 141 -11.54 -5.91 14.20
N GLY A 142 -12.04 -5.67 15.42
CA GLY A 142 -12.01 -6.64 16.53
C GLY A 142 -10.72 -6.65 17.36
N THR A 143 -9.69 -5.88 16.96
CA THR A 143 -8.49 -5.71 17.79
C THR A 143 -8.80 -4.81 19.00
N ASN A 144 -8.33 -5.16 20.20
CA ASN A 144 -8.51 -4.34 21.39
C ASN A 144 -7.85 -2.95 21.21
N PRO A 145 -8.63 -1.83 21.27
CA PRO A 145 -8.09 -0.48 21.03
C PRO A 145 -7.03 -0.03 22.01
N ASP A 146 -7.15 -0.37 23.30
CA ASP A 146 -6.15 -0.01 24.31
C ASP A 146 -4.83 -0.69 23.99
N LYS A 147 -4.84 -2.00 23.67
CA LYS A 147 -3.61 -2.70 23.26
C LYS A 147 -2.97 -2.06 22.03
N VAL A 148 -3.77 -1.52 21.11
CA VAL A 148 -3.26 -0.75 19.96
C VAL A 148 -2.57 0.53 20.44
N ARG A 149 -3.21 1.34 21.29
CA ARG A 149 -2.61 2.56 21.85
C ARG A 149 -1.29 2.28 22.57
N GLU A 150 -1.30 1.33 23.49
CA GLU A 150 -0.13 0.96 24.29
C GLU A 150 1.03 0.45 23.41
N SER A 151 0.72 -0.31 22.35
CA SER A 151 1.74 -0.80 21.41
C SER A 151 2.33 0.31 20.54
N VAL A 152 1.53 1.34 20.21
CA VAL A 152 2.02 2.52 19.47
C VAL A 152 2.87 3.40 20.37
N ARG A 153 2.51 3.57 21.64
CA ARG A 153 3.33 4.27 22.63
C ARG A 153 4.71 3.63 22.75
N GLU A 154 4.76 2.31 23.01
CA GLU A 154 6.04 1.59 23.12
C GLU A 154 6.88 1.70 21.84
N ALA A 155 6.26 1.55 20.67
CA ALA A 155 6.96 1.68 19.40
C ALA A 155 7.50 3.10 19.15
N ALA A 156 6.75 4.14 19.54
CA ALA A 156 7.19 5.53 19.43
C ALA A 156 8.34 5.82 20.41
N GLU A 157 8.17 5.47 21.68
CA GLU A 157 9.21 5.61 22.72
C GLU A 157 10.52 4.95 22.28
N ARG A 158 10.48 3.68 21.85
CA ARG A 158 11.66 2.92 21.43
C ARG A 158 12.36 3.48 20.19
N LEU A 159 11.62 4.04 19.23
CA LEU A 159 12.20 4.42 17.92
C LEU A 159 12.54 5.90 17.81
N ILE A 160 11.84 6.77 18.53
CA ILE A 160 11.97 8.22 18.40
C ILE A 160 11.95 8.97 19.74
N GLY A 161 11.58 8.33 20.86
CA GLY A 161 11.40 9.01 22.15
C GLY A 161 12.66 9.65 22.74
N ASP A 162 13.84 9.18 22.33
CA ASP A 162 15.13 9.75 22.74
C ASP A 162 15.48 11.07 22.05
N ASN A 163 14.85 11.39 20.90
CA ASN A 163 15.23 12.54 20.08
C ASN A 163 14.08 13.45 19.68
N HIS A 164 12.87 12.94 19.54
CA HIS A 164 11.72 13.71 19.07
C HIS A 164 10.59 13.67 20.09
N ASP A 165 9.97 14.82 20.30
CA ASP A 165 8.70 14.89 20.98
C ASP A 165 7.55 14.40 20.07
N TYR A 166 6.49 13.89 20.67
CA TYR A 166 5.34 13.39 19.94
C TYR A 166 4.07 13.41 20.79
N VAL A 167 2.94 13.41 20.09
CA VAL A 167 1.62 13.23 20.70
C VAL A 167 0.85 12.12 19.99
N LEU A 168 0.00 11.41 20.73
CA LEU A 168 -0.81 10.30 20.24
C LEU A 168 -2.30 10.47 20.57
N ALA A 169 -3.18 10.05 19.67
CA ALA A 169 -4.62 10.04 19.88
C ALA A 169 -5.24 8.75 19.34
N LEU A 170 -5.96 8.01 20.18
CA LEU A 170 -6.65 6.77 19.81
C LEU A 170 -8.03 7.08 19.24
N HIS A 171 -8.30 6.60 18.02
CA HIS A 171 -9.61 6.70 17.36
C HIS A 171 -10.26 5.31 17.26
N THR A 172 -11.49 5.22 17.75
CA THR A 172 -12.36 4.03 17.72
C THR A 172 -13.69 4.27 17.03
N ASP A 173 -13.87 5.44 16.42
CA ASP A 173 -15.07 5.87 15.68
C ASP A 173 -15.19 5.23 14.29
N THR A 174 -14.23 4.41 13.89
CA THR A 174 -14.29 3.58 12.69
C THR A 174 -14.15 2.10 13.06
N PRO A 175 -14.55 1.15 12.19
CA PRO A 175 -14.43 -0.28 12.50
C PRO A 175 -13.00 -0.75 12.80
N ARG A 176 -11.98 0.01 12.38
CA ARG A 176 -10.57 -0.32 12.59
C ARG A 176 -9.98 0.61 13.65
N PRO A 177 -9.59 0.10 14.83
CA PRO A 177 -8.92 0.93 15.82
C PRO A 177 -7.60 1.46 15.23
N HIS A 178 -7.35 2.75 15.42
CA HIS A 178 -6.16 3.39 14.90
C HIS A 178 -5.68 4.51 15.81
N VAL A 179 -4.37 4.72 15.83
CA VAL A 179 -3.73 5.78 16.59
C VAL A 179 -3.13 6.77 15.60
N HIS A 180 -3.47 8.04 15.78
CA HIS A 180 -2.76 9.14 15.19
C HIS A 180 -1.51 9.42 16.03
N LEU A 181 -0.33 9.36 15.42
CA LEU A 181 0.93 9.76 16.03
C LEU A 181 1.44 11.00 15.29
N THR A 182 1.58 12.12 15.98
CA THR A 182 2.12 13.36 15.42
C THR A 182 3.47 13.62 16.07
N VAL A 183 4.53 13.62 15.26
CA VAL A 183 5.92 13.72 15.72
C VAL A 183 6.44 15.11 15.41
N GLN A 184 7.05 15.77 16.39
CA GLN A 184 7.76 17.03 16.19
C GLN A 184 8.84 16.82 15.12
N ALA A 185 8.82 17.65 14.09
CA ALA A 185 9.73 17.46 12.98
C ALA A 185 11.16 17.82 13.35
N GLU A 186 11.37 18.71 14.32
CA GLU A 186 12.67 18.98 14.90
C GLU A 186 12.97 17.97 16.00
N GLY A 187 14.23 17.56 16.13
CA GLY A 187 14.69 16.72 17.22
C GLY A 187 15.73 17.44 18.05
N MET A 188 16.03 16.88 19.23
CA MET A 188 17.03 17.39 20.16
C MET A 188 18.43 17.46 19.53
N ASP A 189 18.74 16.53 18.62
CA ASP A 189 19.98 16.51 17.84
C ASP A 189 20.00 17.49 16.64
N ARG A 190 18.97 18.33 16.49
CA ARG A 190 18.73 19.26 15.36
C ARG A 190 18.56 18.57 14.01
N LYS A 191 18.45 17.24 13.96
CA LYS A 191 18.04 16.54 12.74
C LYS A 191 16.52 16.47 12.69
N ARG A 192 16.02 16.52 11.45
CA ARG A 192 14.58 16.52 11.24
C ARG A 192 14.04 15.11 11.07
N PHE A 193 12.90 14.85 11.68
CA PHE A 193 12.13 13.63 11.46
C PHE A 193 11.56 13.64 10.04
N ASP A 194 12.12 12.81 9.16
CA ASP A 194 11.65 12.60 7.80
C ASP A 194 11.61 11.10 7.47
N PRO A 195 10.62 10.37 8.01
CA PRO A 195 10.59 8.91 7.94
C PRO A 195 10.54 8.45 6.49
N ARG A 196 11.54 7.66 6.11
CA ARG A 196 11.65 6.98 4.82
C ARG A 196 10.98 5.62 4.89
N ARG A 197 11.08 4.88 3.80
CA ARG A 197 10.37 3.61 3.64
C ARG A 197 10.86 2.55 4.64
N GLU A 198 12.15 2.54 4.90
CA GLU A 198 12.85 1.72 5.88
C GLU A 198 12.40 2.05 7.31
N ASP A 199 12.26 3.33 7.64
CA ASP A 199 11.78 3.76 8.97
C ASP A 199 10.33 3.33 9.17
N LEU A 200 9.47 3.54 8.16
CA LEU A 200 8.10 3.04 8.20
C LEU A 200 8.01 1.53 8.32
N PHE A 201 9.03 0.79 7.87
CA PHE A 201 9.07 -0.65 8.07
C PHE A 201 9.48 -0.99 9.51
N ARG A 202 10.50 -0.32 10.08
CA ARG A 202 10.86 -0.46 11.50
C ARG A 202 9.71 -0.14 12.44
N PHE A 203 8.94 0.92 12.16
CA PHE A 203 7.72 1.22 12.91
C PHE A 203 6.68 0.10 12.84
N ARG A 204 6.52 -0.57 11.69
CA ARG A 204 5.61 -1.72 11.59
C ARG A 204 6.13 -2.90 12.41
N GLU A 205 7.44 -3.17 12.37
CA GLU A 205 8.04 -4.26 13.14
C GLU A 205 7.90 -4.05 14.64
N ALA A 206 8.27 -2.86 15.14
CA ALA A 206 8.14 -2.51 16.55
C ALA A 206 6.68 -2.56 17.01
N PHE A 207 5.75 -2.05 16.19
CA PHE A 207 4.33 -2.09 16.50
C PHE A 207 3.77 -3.53 16.53
N ALA A 208 4.14 -4.38 15.57
CA ALA A 208 3.73 -5.78 15.57
C ALA A 208 4.35 -6.58 16.72
N GLU A 209 5.60 -6.29 17.09
CA GLU A 209 6.27 -6.87 18.25
C GLU A 209 5.57 -6.48 19.56
N ALA A 210 5.30 -5.19 19.76
CA ALA A 210 4.60 -4.68 20.93
C ALA A 210 3.14 -5.20 21.04
N LEU A 211 2.46 -5.41 19.91
CA LEU A 211 1.15 -6.06 19.90
C LEU A 211 1.23 -7.52 20.36
N ARG A 212 2.23 -8.27 19.87
CA ARG A 212 2.43 -9.67 20.24
C ARG A 212 2.80 -9.84 21.71
N SER A 213 3.62 -8.96 22.27
CA SER A 213 3.93 -8.99 23.72
C SER A 213 2.68 -8.76 24.59
N ARG A 214 1.64 -8.13 24.03
CA ARG A 214 0.32 -7.92 24.66
C ARG A 214 -0.71 -8.98 24.26
N GLY A 215 -0.30 -10.08 23.64
CA GLY A 215 -1.19 -11.18 23.23
C GLY A 215 -2.13 -10.82 22.08
N VAL A 216 -1.77 -9.85 21.23
CA VAL A 216 -2.46 -9.60 19.97
C VAL A 216 -1.64 -10.18 18.83
N GLU A 217 -2.23 -11.10 18.08
CA GLU A 217 -1.57 -11.62 16.88
C GLU A 217 -1.44 -10.52 15.82
N ALA A 218 -0.20 -10.17 15.51
CA ALA A 218 0.13 -9.15 14.54
C ALA A 218 1.45 -9.48 13.84
N GLU A 219 1.55 -9.11 12.56
CA GLU A 219 2.77 -9.27 11.77
C GLU A 219 3.03 -8.06 10.86
N ALA A 220 4.29 -7.87 10.50
CA ALA A 220 4.77 -6.80 9.64
C ALA A 220 5.59 -7.38 8.48
N THR A 221 4.93 -7.96 7.48
CA THR A 221 5.63 -8.55 6.34
C THR A 221 5.34 -7.85 5.00
N PRO A 222 6.33 -7.77 4.09
CA PRO A 222 6.09 -7.23 2.77
C PRO A 222 5.03 -8.03 1.99
N ARG A 223 4.11 -7.35 1.31
CA ARG A 223 2.99 -8.00 0.58
C ARG A 223 3.39 -9.18 -0.32
N TYR A 224 4.52 -9.08 -1.03
CA TYR A 224 4.94 -10.14 -1.96
C TYR A 224 5.43 -11.41 -1.25
N THR A 225 5.89 -11.34 0.01
CA THR A 225 6.22 -12.54 0.77
C THR A 225 4.95 -13.32 1.08
N ARG A 226 3.81 -12.62 1.22
CA ARG A 226 2.48 -13.21 1.48
C ARG A 226 1.73 -13.68 0.24
N GLY A 227 2.35 -13.69 -0.94
CA GLY A 227 1.63 -14.04 -2.17
C GLY A 227 0.61 -12.97 -2.61
N GLN A 228 0.76 -11.71 -2.18
CA GLN A 228 -0.15 -10.62 -2.57
C GLN A 228 0.49 -9.71 -3.62
N GLY A 229 0.12 -9.88 -4.90
CA GLY A 229 0.61 -9.06 -6.01
C GLY A 229 -0.18 -7.80 -6.30
N ARG A 230 -1.38 -7.68 -5.73
CA ARG A 230 -2.20 -6.47 -5.88
C ARG A 230 -1.74 -5.45 -4.84
N ALA A 231 -1.23 -4.32 -5.31
CA ALA A 231 -1.04 -3.17 -4.45
C ALA A 231 -2.40 -2.61 -4.02
N GLY A 232 -2.49 -2.11 -2.80
CA GLY A 232 -3.64 -1.32 -2.37
C GLY A 232 -3.82 -0.10 -3.26
N THR A 233 -5.07 0.25 -3.57
CA THR A 233 -5.44 1.42 -4.36
C THR A 233 -5.48 2.66 -3.47
N SER A 234 -5.26 3.84 -4.04
CA SER A 234 -5.43 5.09 -3.27
C SER A 234 -6.88 5.22 -2.78
N MET A 235 -7.08 5.88 -1.64
CA MET A 235 -8.43 6.07 -1.11
C MET A 235 -9.29 6.88 -2.09
N ALA A 236 -8.72 7.90 -2.72
CA ALA A 236 -9.40 8.68 -3.76
C ALA A 236 -9.88 7.80 -4.93
N LEU A 237 -9.04 6.88 -5.41
CA LEU A 237 -9.41 5.94 -6.47
C LEU A 237 -10.48 4.95 -5.98
N THR A 238 -10.39 4.51 -4.73
CA THR A 238 -11.36 3.59 -4.11
C THR A 238 -12.74 4.25 -3.99
N GLN A 239 -12.80 5.49 -3.49
CA GLN A 239 -14.03 6.29 -3.39
C GLN A 239 -14.60 6.61 -4.77
N LEU A 240 -13.75 6.95 -5.74
CA LEU A 240 -14.21 7.19 -7.11
C LEU A 240 -14.81 5.92 -7.73
N ARG A 241 -14.14 4.77 -7.61
CA ARG A 241 -14.68 3.49 -8.09
C ARG A 241 -15.96 3.08 -7.35
N ALA A 242 -16.09 3.39 -6.07
CA ALA A 242 -17.33 3.20 -5.33
C ALA A 242 -18.47 4.08 -5.90
N ARG A 243 -18.21 5.37 -6.17
CA ARG A 243 -19.17 6.26 -6.84
C ARG A 243 -19.57 5.75 -8.23
N ILE A 244 -18.63 5.21 -8.99
CA ILE A 244 -18.92 4.63 -10.32
C ILE A 244 -19.82 3.39 -10.18
N ARG A 245 -19.49 2.46 -9.27
CA ARG A 245 -20.32 1.27 -9.02
C ARG A 245 -21.73 1.62 -8.56
N ASN A 246 -21.87 2.67 -7.76
CA ASN A 246 -23.16 3.14 -7.27
C ASN A 246 -23.91 4.01 -8.29
N GLY A 247 -23.42 4.13 -9.53
CA GLY A 247 -24.05 4.92 -10.59
C GLY A 247 -23.95 6.44 -10.45
N ALA A 248 -23.36 6.94 -9.37
CA ALA A 248 -23.17 8.36 -9.09
C ALA A 248 -22.10 9.03 -9.99
N SER A 249 -21.31 8.22 -10.71
CA SER A 249 -20.40 8.70 -11.74
C SER A 249 -20.33 7.69 -12.88
N ARG A 250 -20.30 8.15 -14.13
CA ARG A 250 -20.20 7.28 -15.33
C ARG A 250 -18.84 7.31 -15.99
N GLN A 251 -17.92 8.15 -15.50
CA GLN A 251 -16.63 8.38 -16.14
C GLN A 251 -15.54 7.48 -15.53
N PRO A 252 -14.99 6.51 -16.28
CA PRO A 252 -13.82 5.77 -15.86
C PRO A 252 -12.62 6.71 -15.69
N THR A 253 -11.64 6.33 -14.87
CA THR A 253 -10.42 7.14 -14.79
C THR A 253 -9.58 7.01 -16.05
N ASN A 254 -8.83 8.06 -16.40
CA ASN A 254 -7.83 7.98 -17.46
C ASN A 254 -6.82 6.84 -17.23
N ALA A 255 -6.52 6.50 -15.97
CA ALA A 255 -5.66 5.38 -15.64
C ALA A 255 -6.31 4.03 -15.99
N ASP A 256 -7.60 3.84 -15.67
CA ASP A 256 -8.35 2.63 -16.00
C ASP A 256 -8.47 2.45 -17.52
N LEU A 257 -8.76 3.52 -18.26
CA LEU A 257 -8.84 3.49 -19.73
C LEU A 257 -7.51 3.12 -20.37
N ARG A 258 -6.39 3.69 -19.89
CA ARG A 258 -5.05 3.32 -20.37
C ARG A 258 -4.74 1.85 -20.10
N GLN A 259 -4.97 1.39 -18.88
CA GLN A 259 -4.73 -0.02 -18.52
C GLN A 259 -5.56 -0.99 -19.35
N ALA A 260 -6.83 -0.67 -19.60
CA ALA A 260 -7.70 -1.49 -20.44
C ALA A 260 -7.23 -1.52 -21.91
N ARG A 261 -6.79 -0.38 -22.46
CA ARG A 261 -6.23 -0.30 -23.82
C ARG A 261 -4.94 -1.10 -23.95
N GLU A 262 -4.00 -0.93 -23.02
CA GLU A 262 -2.75 -1.69 -22.99
C GLU A 262 -3.01 -3.20 -22.91
N ALA A 263 -3.90 -3.62 -22.01
CA ALA A 263 -4.30 -5.03 -21.89
C ALA A 263 -4.90 -5.59 -23.19
N MET A 264 -5.70 -4.80 -23.91
CA MET A 264 -6.26 -5.22 -25.20
C MET A 264 -5.19 -5.35 -26.28
N GLN A 265 -4.22 -4.42 -26.35
CA GLN A 265 -3.10 -4.53 -27.29
C GLN A 265 -2.25 -5.77 -27.02
N ILE A 266 -2.02 -6.10 -25.74
CA ILE A 266 -1.32 -7.33 -25.35
C ILE A 266 -2.13 -8.57 -25.74
N ALA A 267 -3.44 -8.59 -25.45
CA ALA A 267 -4.32 -9.71 -25.81
C ALA A 267 -4.39 -9.96 -27.33
N LEU A 268 -4.26 -8.90 -28.14
CA LEU A 268 -4.19 -8.97 -29.60
C LEU A 268 -2.79 -9.31 -30.13
N GLY A 269 -1.80 -9.55 -29.26
CA GLY A 269 -0.41 -9.83 -29.65
C GLY A 269 0.39 -8.63 -30.15
N LYS A 270 -0.14 -7.40 -30.00
CA LYS A 270 0.46 -6.15 -30.50
C LYS A 270 1.37 -5.47 -29.49
N ALA A 271 1.39 -5.93 -28.24
CA ALA A 271 2.22 -5.37 -27.17
C ALA A 271 2.66 -6.46 -26.19
N GLN A 272 3.71 -6.17 -25.42
CA GLN A 272 4.20 -7.05 -24.35
C GLN A 272 3.72 -6.58 -22.97
N GLN A 273 3.62 -7.53 -22.03
CA GLN A 273 3.32 -7.22 -20.63
C GLN A 273 4.33 -6.24 -20.02
N PRO A 274 3.91 -5.31 -19.15
CA PRO A 274 4.83 -4.38 -18.51
C PRO A 274 5.90 -5.11 -17.69
N ALA A 275 7.15 -4.65 -17.76
CA ALA A 275 8.28 -5.26 -17.06
C ALA A 275 8.05 -5.43 -15.54
N LEU A 276 7.25 -4.56 -14.92
CA LEU A 276 6.88 -4.66 -13.51
C LEU A 276 6.06 -5.92 -13.20
N ALA A 277 5.12 -6.31 -14.07
CA ALA A 277 4.31 -7.51 -13.90
C ALA A 277 5.20 -8.76 -13.99
N THR A 278 6.08 -8.82 -14.99
CA THR A 278 7.07 -9.90 -15.15
C THR A 278 8.00 -9.99 -13.94
N LYS A 279 8.55 -8.86 -13.47
CA LYS A 279 9.40 -8.83 -12.26
C LYS A 279 8.66 -9.30 -11.01
N THR A 280 7.39 -8.95 -10.87
CA THR A 280 6.56 -9.38 -9.73
C THR A 280 6.36 -10.88 -9.74
N ARG A 281 6.07 -11.47 -10.92
CA ARG A 281 5.94 -12.92 -11.08
C ARG A 281 7.26 -13.65 -10.80
N ALA A 282 8.37 -13.17 -11.35
CA ALA A 282 9.70 -13.73 -11.12
C ALA A 282 10.07 -13.70 -9.63
N ARG A 283 9.79 -12.60 -8.94
CA ARG A 283 10.01 -12.48 -7.49
C ARG A 283 9.13 -13.44 -6.69
N TRP A 284 7.89 -13.65 -7.10
CA TRP A 284 7.03 -14.64 -6.45
C TRP A 284 7.57 -16.06 -6.62
N GLN A 285 8.02 -16.42 -7.82
CA GLN A 285 8.64 -17.73 -8.05
C GLN A 285 9.89 -17.91 -7.19
N ASP A 286 10.72 -16.86 -7.03
CA ASP A 286 11.84 -16.91 -6.10
C ASP A 286 11.39 -17.10 -4.65
N THR A 287 10.33 -16.41 -4.24
CA THR A 287 9.76 -16.52 -2.89
C THR A 287 9.24 -17.94 -2.62
N LYS A 288 8.54 -18.56 -3.58
CA LYS A 288 8.06 -19.94 -3.49
C LYS A 288 9.18 -20.94 -3.30
N ARG A 289 10.21 -20.89 -4.16
CA ARG A 289 11.38 -21.78 -4.06
C ARG A 289 12.00 -21.73 -2.67
N ARG A 290 12.02 -20.55 -2.07
CA ARG A 290 12.57 -20.40 -0.73
C ARG A 290 11.63 -20.90 0.38
N TYR A 291 10.30 -20.77 0.22
CA TYR A 291 9.34 -21.42 1.11
C TYR A 291 9.46 -22.94 1.04
N GLU A 292 9.57 -23.50 -0.16
CA GLU A 292 9.79 -24.94 -0.38
C GLU A 292 11.10 -25.39 0.31
N ALA A 293 12.20 -24.67 0.08
CA ALA A 293 13.46 -24.96 0.77
C ALA A 293 13.37 -24.82 2.30
N ALA A 294 12.51 -23.93 2.82
CA ALA A 294 12.26 -23.81 4.25
C ALA A 294 11.46 -25.00 4.79
N ALA A 295 10.42 -25.45 4.07
CA ALA A 295 9.66 -26.65 4.41
C ALA A 295 10.57 -27.90 4.43
N ASP A 296 11.45 -28.05 3.45
CA ASP A 296 12.39 -29.18 3.41
C ASP A 296 13.39 -29.15 4.56
N ARG A 297 13.82 -27.96 5.00
CA ARG A 297 14.67 -27.82 6.20
C ARG A 297 13.90 -28.22 7.46
N LEU A 298 12.63 -27.82 7.58
CA LEU A 298 11.78 -28.17 8.72
C LEU A 298 11.54 -29.69 8.80
N ASP A 299 11.31 -30.37 7.69
CA ASP A 299 11.14 -31.82 7.67
C ASP A 299 12.37 -32.59 8.17
N ARG A 300 13.58 -32.11 7.83
CA ARG A 300 14.85 -32.74 8.24
C ARG A 300 15.13 -32.65 9.74
N THR A 301 14.42 -31.81 10.48
CA THR A 301 14.60 -31.69 11.94
C THR A 301 14.07 -32.91 12.70
N GLY A 302 13.17 -33.69 12.11
CA GLY A 302 12.48 -34.81 12.75
C GLY A 302 11.38 -34.41 13.76
N ASN A 303 11.31 -33.13 14.15
CA ASN A 303 10.31 -32.62 15.09
C ASN A 303 8.89 -32.67 14.48
N ARG A 304 7.90 -33.06 15.29
CA ARG A 304 6.48 -33.11 14.88
C ARG A 304 5.94 -31.71 14.56
N GLU A 305 6.27 -30.70 15.36
CA GLU A 305 5.82 -29.32 15.12
C GLU A 305 6.38 -28.76 13.81
N ASP A 306 7.66 -29.03 13.55
CA ASP A 306 8.33 -28.54 12.34
C ASP A 306 7.78 -29.25 11.08
N ARG A 307 7.46 -30.56 11.17
CA ARG A 307 6.75 -31.28 10.10
C ARG A 307 5.36 -30.73 9.84
N GLN A 308 4.62 -30.35 10.88
CA GLN A 308 3.32 -29.70 10.73
C GLN A 308 3.47 -28.35 10.01
N LEU A 309 4.40 -27.50 10.47
CA LEU A 309 4.68 -26.22 9.84
C LEU A 309 5.14 -26.38 8.38
N ALA A 310 5.95 -27.40 8.07
CA ALA A 310 6.35 -27.70 6.69
C ALA A 310 5.13 -28.03 5.81
N GLY A 311 4.18 -28.82 6.31
CA GLY A 311 2.90 -29.09 5.65
C GLY A 311 2.10 -27.82 5.39
N ASP A 312 1.99 -26.96 6.40
CA ASP A 312 1.27 -25.69 6.29
C ASP A 312 1.93 -24.74 5.26
N VAL A 313 3.27 -24.68 5.23
CA VAL A 313 4.03 -23.91 4.23
C VAL A 313 3.72 -24.37 2.81
N ARG A 314 3.72 -25.69 2.57
CA ARG A 314 3.41 -26.24 1.25
C ARG A 314 1.98 -25.94 0.84
N LYS A 315 1.02 -26.10 1.75
CA LYS A 315 -0.39 -25.72 1.53
C LYS A 315 -0.52 -24.23 1.19
N PHE A 316 0.18 -23.36 1.93
CA PHE A 316 0.19 -21.92 1.67
C PHE A 316 0.72 -21.58 0.27
N VAL A 317 1.80 -22.21 -0.16
CA VAL A 317 2.36 -22.02 -1.52
C VAL A 317 1.40 -22.53 -2.60
N GLN A 318 0.75 -23.68 -2.37
CA GLN A 318 -0.23 -24.26 -3.30
C GLN A 318 -1.46 -23.36 -3.48
N GLU A 319 -2.03 -22.85 -2.38
CA GLU A 319 -3.16 -21.90 -2.39
C GLU A 319 -2.81 -20.53 -3.03
N ARG A 320 -1.52 -20.29 -3.31
CA ARG A 320 -0.98 -19.11 -3.98
C ARG A 320 -0.15 -19.49 -5.20
N ALA A 321 -0.56 -20.55 -5.90
CA ALA A 321 0.10 -21.03 -7.11
C ALA A 321 0.28 -19.92 -8.16
N GLY A 322 -0.66 -18.97 -8.25
CA GLY A 322 -0.51 -17.74 -9.01
C GLY A 322 -0.54 -16.50 -8.11
N ILE A 323 0.25 -15.49 -8.46
CA ILE A 323 -0.02 -14.12 -8.06
C ILE A 323 -0.63 -13.41 -9.27
N GLU A 324 -1.82 -12.84 -9.09
CA GLU A 324 -2.45 -11.97 -10.08
C GLU A 324 -2.18 -10.51 -9.70
N THR A 325 -1.50 -9.79 -10.59
CA THR A 325 -1.37 -8.32 -10.50
C THR A 325 -2.55 -7.62 -11.18
N VAL A 326 -2.67 -6.30 -11.02
CA VAL A 326 -3.73 -5.54 -11.73
C VAL A 326 -3.59 -5.66 -13.26
N PRO A 327 -2.38 -5.53 -13.87
CA PRO A 327 -2.19 -5.82 -15.29
C PRO A 327 -2.58 -7.24 -15.71
N ASP A 328 -2.30 -8.26 -14.88
CA ASP A 328 -2.69 -9.64 -15.18
C ASP A 328 -4.21 -9.81 -15.24
N MET A 329 -4.91 -9.21 -14.27
CA MET A 329 -6.37 -9.21 -14.23
C MET A 329 -6.97 -8.53 -15.47
N MET A 330 -6.44 -7.36 -15.84
CA MET A 330 -6.89 -6.64 -17.04
C MET A 330 -6.61 -7.41 -18.33
N LEU A 331 -5.43 -8.07 -18.42
CA LEU A 331 -5.12 -8.94 -19.55
C LEU A 331 -6.10 -10.10 -19.64
N ARG A 332 -6.36 -10.81 -18.53
CA ARG A 332 -7.31 -11.94 -18.49
C ARG A 332 -8.70 -11.53 -18.97
N ASP A 333 -9.17 -10.35 -18.55
CA ASP A 333 -10.45 -9.81 -18.99
C ASP A 333 -10.44 -9.41 -20.47
N ALA A 334 -9.33 -8.86 -20.98
CA ALA A 334 -9.15 -8.52 -22.39
C ALA A 334 -9.09 -9.78 -23.28
N GLU A 335 -8.34 -10.81 -22.89
CA GLU A 335 -8.29 -12.11 -23.58
C GLU A 335 -9.67 -12.76 -23.64
N LYS A 336 -10.45 -12.69 -22.55
CA LYS A 336 -11.83 -13.18 -22.57
C LYS A 336 -12.66 -12.45 -23.62
N ARG A 337 -12.57 -11.12 -23.71
CA ARG A 337 -13.31 -10.34 -24.73
C ARG A 337 -12.88 -10.68 -26.16
N VAL A 338 -11.58 -10.90 -26.39
CA VAL A 338 -11.06 -11.33 -27.70
C VAL A 338 -11.63 -12.70 -28.06
N ARG A 339 -11.61 -13.67 -27.14
CA ARG A 339 -12.20 -15.00 -27.34
C ARG A 339 -13.70 -14.90 -27.63
N ASP A 340 -14.46 -14.21 -26.77
CA ASP A 340 -15.91 -14.03 -26.96
C ASP A 340 -16.24 -13.38 -28.33
N ALA A 341 -15.41 -12.46 -28.82
CA ALA A 341 -15.58 -11.82 -30.13
C ALA A 341 -15.23 -12.77 -31.30
N GLN A 342 -14.19 -13.58 -31.16
CA GLN A 342 -13.81 -14.60 -32.14
C GLN A 342 -14.87 -15.69 -32.23
N ASP A 343 -15.42 -16.12 -31.10
CA ASP A 343 -16.48 -17.13 -31.04
C ASP A 343 -17.76 -16.61 -31.70
N ARG A 344 -18.15 -15.35 -31.44
CA ARG A 344 -19.28 -14.69 -32.13
C ARG A 344 -19.07 -14.64 -33.65
N ALA A 345 -17.87 -14.27 -34.10
CA ALA A 345 -17.54 -14.23 -35.53
C ALA A 345 -17.54 -15.62 -36.19
N ARG A 346 -17.32 -16.69 -35.41
CA ARG A 346 -17.39 -18.08 -35.89
C ARG A 346 -18.83 -18.62 -35.91
N THR A 347 -19.66 -18.24 -34.95
CA THR A 347 -21.05 -18.72 -34.83
C THR A 347 -22.04 -17.98 -35.71
N ASP A 348 -21.72 -16.75 -36.13
CA ASP A 348 -22.58 -15.94 -36.99
C ASP A 348 -21.74 -15.27 -38.10
N PRO A 349 -21.31 -16.03 -39.12
CA PRO A 349 -20.72 -15.44 -40.32
C PRO A 349 -21.84 -14.71 -41.05
N GLN A 350 -22.03 -13.44 -40.73
CA GLN A 350 -23.03 -12.59 -41.39
C GLN A 350 -22.86 -12.73 -42.91
N PRO A 351 -23.90 -13.16 -43.66
CA PRO A 351 -23.80 -13.22 -45.11
C PRO A 351 -23.63 -11.79 -45.61
N ASP A 352 -22.72 -11.64 -46.56
CA ASP A 352 -22.45 -10.42 -47.31
C ASP A 352 -23.79 -9.73 -47.63
N ARG A 353 -24.03 -8.54 -47.08
CA ARG A 353 -25.24 -7.78 -47.36
C ARG A 353 -25.15 -7.27 -48.80
N GLY A 354 -25.50 -8.14 -49.74
CA GLY A 354 -25.86 -7.77 -51.09
C GLY A 354 -26.90 -6.65 -51.04
N VAL A 355 -26.58 -5.56 -51.74
CA VAL A 355 -27.41 -4.37 -51.91
C VAL A 355 -28.87 -4.75 -52.19
N PRO A 356 -29.87 -4.25 -51.45
CA PRO A 356 -31.27 -4.51 -51.78
C PRO A 356 -31.63 -3.83 -53.12
N ARG A 357 -31.82 -4.62 -54.18
CA ARG A 357 -32.59 -4.20 -55.35
C ARG A 357 -34.06 -4.14 -54.95
N GLY A 358 -34.64 -2.95 -54.90
CA GLY A 358 -36.08 -2.80 -54.67
C GLY A 358 -36.51 -1.38 -54.33
N THR A 359 -36.37 -0.45 -55.27
CA THR A 359 -37.17 0.79 -55.24
C THR A 359 -38.34 0.60 -56.21
N PRO A 360 -39.60 0.53 -55.75
CA PRO A 360 -40.76 0.56 -56.64
C PRO A 360 -40.90 1.98 -57.24
N PRO A 361 -41.32 2.12 -58.51
CA PRO A 361 -41.52 3.44 -59.12
C PRO A 361 -42.72 4.17 -58.49
N PRO A 362 -42.69 5.51 -58.40
CA PRO A 362 -43.77 6.29 -57.82
C PRO A 362 -45.03 6.30 -58.72
N PRO A 363 -46.24 6.42 -58.14
CA PRO A 363 -47.49 6.37 -58.90
C PRO A 363 -47.70 7.62 -59.75
N THR A 364 -48.24 7.41 -60.95
CA THR A 364 -48.60 8.45 -61.92
C THR A 364 -49.82 9.24 -61.44
N ARG A 365 -49.67 10.55 -61.23
CA ARG A 365 -50.82 11.45 -61.11
C ARG A 365 -51.44 11.68 -62.49
N ARG A 366 -52.70 11.28 -62.65
CA ARG A 366 -53.58 11.78 -63.72
C ARG A 366 -54.00 13.21 -63.42
N ARG A 367 -54.21 13.96 -64.50
CA ARG A 367 -54.34 15.42 -64.64
C ARG A 367 -55.14 16.15 -63.58
#